data_AF-A0A256A9I4-F1
#
_entry.id   AF-A0A256A9I4-F1
#
_cell.length_a   1.000
_cell.length_b   1.000
_cell.length_c   1.000
_cell.angle_alpha   90.00
_cell.angle_beta   90.00
_cell.angle_gamma   90.00
#
_symmetry.space_group_name_H-M   'P 1'
#
loop_
_entity.id
_entity.type
_entity.pdbx_description
1 polymer ?
#
loop_
_entity_poly.entity_id
_entity_poly.type
_entity_poly.pdbx_seq_one_letter_code
_entity_poly.pdbx_strand_id
1 'polypeptide(L)'
;MPKLKLIIGLFCFLTSNIIVAQIDRNIFINDLDSEEVDVSITDDNKRAAFYIYNQGFEKKSLRDSISKIESRQRKGIKYPSPKKKVYKGVSFIALNPPEKLNSLDDIVLISLEDYRKHQFKGTNSRNTYIIHPCKNGGFLKWKVTILPNK
;
A
#
# COMPACT_ATOMS: atom_id res chain seq x y z
N MET A 1 0.26 -37.58 -57.03
CA MET A 1 0.51 -38.10 -55.65
C MET A 1 2.00 -38.35 -55.52
N PRO A 2 2.72 -38.08 -54.40
CA PRO A 2 2.39 -37.40 -53.13
C PRO A 2 3.16 -36.04 -52.96
N LYS A 3 2.54 -35.01 -52.34
CA LYS A 3 2.74 -34.49 -50.96
C LYS A 3 4.17 -34.11 -50.55
N LEU A 4 4.46 -32.80 -50.39
CA LEU A 4 5.39 -32.25 -49.38
C LEU A 4 5.43 -30.71 -49.49
N LYS A 5 5.47 -29.85 -48.46
CA LYS A 5 5.03 -29.85 -47.06
C LYS A 5 4.90 -28.36 -46.71
N LEU A 6 3.80 -27.97 -46.08
CA LEU A 6 3.51 -26.64 -45.56
C LEU A 6 4.54 -26.31 -44.45
N ILE A 7 5.40 -25.32 -44.65
CA ILE A 7 6.25 -24.79 -43.57
C ILE A 7 5.38 -23.79 -42.80
N ILE A 8 4.78 -24.27 -41.73
CA ILE A 8 4.12 -23.45 -40.71
C ILE A 8 5.23 -22.69 -39.99
N GLY A 9 5.34 -21.40 -40.27
CA GLY A 9 6.17 -20.48 -39.50
C GLY A 9 5.69 -20.46 -38.06
N LEU A 10 6.46 -21.11 -37.19
CA LEU A 10 6.27 -21.09 -35.74
C LEU A 10 6.57 -19.67 -35.25
N PHE A 11 5.54 -18.83 -35.20
CA PHE A 11 5.61 -17.51 -34.58
C PHE A 11 5.70 -17.72 -33.08
N CYS A 12 6.91 -17.94 -32.58
CA CYS A 12 7.22 -17.95 -31.16
C CYS A 12 6.96 -16.55 -30.59
N PHE A 13 5.71 -16.26 -30.22
CA PHE A 13 5.40 -15.29 -29.17
C PHE A 13 5.96 -15.85 -27.86
N LEU A 14 7.27 -15.76 -27.69
CA LEU A 14 7.91 -15.77 -26.39
C LEU A 14 7.53 -14.44 -25.73
N THR A 15 6.34 -14.38 -25.14
CA THR A 15 6.09 -13.41 -24.07
C THR A 15 6.92 -13.87 -22.89
N SER A 16 8.20 -13.49 -22.90
CA SER A 16 9.01 -13.46 -21.70
C SER A 16 8.28 -12.56 -20.73
N ASN A 17 7.55 -13.19 -19.79
CA ASN A 17 7.15 -12.56 -18.55
C ASN A 17 8.46 -12.21 -17.82
N ILE A 18 9.06 -11.08 -18.20
CA ILE A 18 10.09 -10.43 -17.40
C ILE A 18 9.33 -9.96 -16.17
N ILE A 19 9.29 -10.83 -15.14
CA ILE A 19 9.02 -10.40 -13.79
C ILE A 19 10.21 -9.51 -13.44
N VAL A 20 10.12 -8.23 -13.82
CA VAL A 20 11.02 -7.21 -13.32
C VAL A 20 10.87 -7.32 -11.81
N ALA A 21 11.94 -7.76 -11.14
CA ALA A 21 11.99 -7.76 -9.69
C ALA A 21 11.56 -6.36 -9.26
N GLN A 22 10.39 -6.26 -8.61
CA GLN A 22 9.76 -4.97 -8.34
C GLN A 22 10.62 -4.26 -7.29
N ILE A 23 11.57 -3.45 -7.75
CA ILE A 23 12.59 -2.79 -6.90
C ILE A 23 11.89 -1.85 -5.92
N ASP A 24 10.86 -1.18 -6.40
CA ASP A 24 10.12 -0.16 -5.66
C ASP A 24 8.68 -0.61 -5.42
N ARG A 25 8.19 -0.33 -4.22
CA ARG A 25 6.79 -0.56 -3.83
C ARG A 25 6.01 0.74 -4.00
N ASN A 26 5.10 0.80 -4.96
CA ASN A 26 4.26 1.98 -5.20
C ASN A 26 2.83 1.70 -4.77
N ILE A 27 2.42 2.23 -3.61
CA ILE A 27 1.07 2.06 -3.08
C ILE A 27 0.20 3.20 -3.61
N PHE A 28 -0.85 2.88 -4.37
CA PHE A 28 -1.78 3.85 -4.92
C PHE A 28 -2.99 4.02 -3.99
N ILE A 29 -3.22 5.26 -3.55
CA ILE A 29 -4.35 5.64 -2.71
C ILE A 29 -5.22 6.61 -3.49
N ASN A 30 -6.39 6.14 -3.94
CA ASN A 30 -7.31 6.96 -4.73
C ASN A 30 -7.96 8.07 -3.90
N ASP A 31 -8.25 7.79 -2.63
CA ASP A 31 -8.95 8.69 -1.73
C ASP A 31 -8.26 8.75 -0.35
N LEU A 32 -7.67 9.91 -0.04
CA LEU A 32 -7.01 10.16 1.23
C LEU A 32 -8.00 10.43 2.38
N ASP A 33 -9.28 10.70 2.08
CA ASP A 33 -10.33 10.93 3.07
C ASP A 33 -11.05 9.61 3.45
N SER A 34 -10.67 8.49 2.85
CA SER A 34 -11.26 7.17 3.11
C SER A 34 -10.95 6.65 4.53
N GLU A 35 -11.85 5.86 5.13
CA GLU A 35 -11.63 5.30 6.48
C GLU A 35 -10.47 4.29 6.57
N GLU A 36 -9.92 3.88 5.43
CA GLU A 36 -8.86 2.87 5.30
C GLU A 36 -7.46 3.43 5.50
N VAL A 37 -7.33 4.75 5.48
CA VAL A 37 -6.08 5.48 5.72
C VAL A 37 -6.32 6.64 6.68
N ASP A 38 -5.34 6.93 7.53
CA ASP A 38 -5.27 8.20 8.25
C ASP A 38 -4.12 9.00 7.68
N VAL A 39 -4.33 10.28 7.40
CA VAL A 39 -3.41 11.11 6.63
C VAL A 39 -3.19 12.43 7.35
N SER A 40 -1.93 12.80 7.54
CA SER A 40 -1.54 14.10 8.05
C SER A 40 -0.45 14.67 7.16
N ILE A 41 -0.75 15.74 6.44
CA ILE A 41 0.19 16.46 5.57
C ILE A 41 0.41 17.85 6.17
N THR A 42 1.67 18.31 6.26
CA THR A 42 1.96 19.67 6.74
C THR A 42 1.49 20.71 5.74
N ASP A 43 1.14 21.91 6.19
CA ASP A 43 0.63 23.00 5.32
C ASP A 43 1.57 23.34 4.15
N ASP A 44 2.88 23.15 4.36
CA ASP A 44 3.92 23.37 3.34
C ASP A 44 4.17 22.15 2.42
N ASN A 45 3.40 21.08 2.59
CA ASN A 45 3.51 19.78 1.92
C ASN A 45 4.91 19.13 2.02
N LYS A 46 5.80 19.61 2.91
CA LYS A 46 7.16 19.05 3.03
C LYS A 46 7.19 17.72 3.75
N ARG A 47 6.17 17.44 4.56
CA ARG A 47 6.07 16.20 5.33
C ARG A 47 4.66 15.64 5.22
N ALA A 48 4.60 14.31 5.21
CA ALA A 48 3.35 13.59 5.25
C ALA A 48 3.50 12.35 6.14
N ALA A 49 2.48 12.05 6.91
CA ALA A 49 2.34 10.80 7.64
C ALA A 49 1.08 10.10 7.13
N PHE A 50 1.22 8.79 6.90
CA PHE A 50 0.12 7.94 6.46
C PHE A 50 0.04 6.75 7.39
N TYR A 51 -1.16 6.41 7.84
CA TYR A 51 -1.42 5.19 8.58
C TYR A 51 -2.39 4.35 7.77
N ILE A 52 -1.93 3.23 7.21
CA ILE A 52 -2.79 2.34 6.43
C ILE A 52 -3.33 1.26 7.36
N TYR A 53 -4.65 1.19 7.51
CA TYR A 53 -5.29 0.18 8.34
C TYR A 53 -5.25 -1.20 7.68
N ASN A 54 -4.97 -2.24 8.45
CA ASN A 54 -4.99 -3.62 7.97
C ASN A 54 -6.41 -4.02 7.56
N GLN A 55 -6.52 -5.08 6.76
CA GLN A 55 -7.81 -5.72 6.51
C GLN A 55 -8.47 -6.14 7.83
N GLY A 56 -9.78 -5.87 7.99
CA GLY A 56 -10.53 -6.05 9.23
C GLY A 56 -10.44 -4.87 10.20
N PHE A 57 -9.85 -3.74 9.80
CA PHE A 57 -9.82 -2.48 10.56
C PHE A 57 -10.28 -1.28 9.73
N GLU A 58 -11.03 -1.52 8.65
CA GLU A 58 -11.56 -0.51 7.73
C GLU A 58 -12.43 0.51 8.46
N LYS A 59 -13.29 0.01 9.36
CA LYS A 59 -14.33 0.82 10.00
C LYS A 59 -13.82 1.43 11.30
N LYS A 60 -13.99 2.75 11.44
CA LYS A 60 -13.64 3.46 12.68
C LYS A 60 -14.29 2.85 13.92
N SER A 61 -15.56 2.43 13.82
CA SER A 61 -16.29 1.82 14.94
C SER A 61 -15.63 0.54 15.49
N LEU A 62 -15.06 -0.29 14.61
CA LEU A 62 -14.35 -1.50 15.01
C LEU A 62 -13.02 -1.15 15.69
N ARG A 63 -12.30 -0.15 15.17
CA ARG A 63 -11.07 0.37 15.77
C ARG A 63 -11.32 0.95 17.17
N ASP A 64 -12.38 1.73 17.31
CA ASP A 64 -12.76 2.37 18.58
C ASP A 64 -13.17 1.33 19.63
N SER A 65 -13.91 0.29 19.22
CA SER A 65 -14.27 -0.84 20.08
C SER A 65 -13.03 -1.54 20.65
N ILE A 66 -12.05 -1.83 19.79
CA ILE A 66 -10.80 -2.49 20.19
C ILE A 66 -9.98 -1.58 21.11
N SER A 67 -9.84 -0.29 20.77
CA SER A 67 -9.13 0.69 21.61
C SER A 67 -9.77 0.83 23.01
N LYS A 68 -11.10 0.73 23.10
CA LYS A 68 -11.83 0.76 24.38
C LYS A 68 -11.57 -0.49 25.21
N ILE A 69 -11.52 -1.67 24.58
CA ILE A 69 -11.14 -2.92 25.25
C ILE A 69 -9.70 -2.82 25.78
N GLU A 70 -8.76 -2.37 24.94
CA GLU A 70 -7.35 -2.19 25.33
C GLU A 70 -7.18 -1.19 26.49
N SER A 71 -7.92 -0.06 26.49
CA SER A 71 -7.82 0.93 27.57
C SER A 71 -8.37 0.40 28.89
N ARG A 72 -9.48 -0.37 28.86
CA ARG A 72 -10.04 -1.03 30.04
C ARG A 72 -9.08 -2.07 30.61
N GLN A 73 -8.38 -2.82 29.76
CA GLN A 73 -7.34 -3.75 30.18
C GLN A 73 -6.16 -3.04 30.86
N ARG A 74 -5.69 -1.91 30.31
CA ARG A 74 -4.63 -1.09 30.96
C ARG A 74 -5.06 -0.58 32.34
N LYS A 75 -6.37 -0.39 32.55
CA LYS A 75 -6.96 -0.01 33.84
C LYS A 75 -7.23 -1.21 34.77
N GLY A 76 -6.76 -2.41 34.44
CA GLY A 76 -6.87 -3.59 35.29
C GLY A 76 -8.23 -4.30 35.26
N ILE A 77 -9.13 -3.94 34.34
CA ILE A 77 -10.45 -4.59 34.21
C ILE A 77 -10.29 -5.92 33.48
N LYS A 78 -10.61 -7.05 34.13
CA LYS A 78 -10.54 -8.40 33.54
C LYS A 78 -11.54 -8.53 32.39
N TYR A 79 -11.04 -8.50 31.16
CA TYR A 79 -11.76 -8.87 29.94
C TYR A 79 -11.06 -10.08 29.29
N PRO A 80 -11.76 -11.00 28.62
CA PRO A 80 -11.12 -12.03 27.80
C PRO A 80 -10.18 -11.34 26.80
N SER A 81 -8.89 -11.53 27.02
CA SER A 81 -7.85 -10.85 26.27
C SER A 81 -7.67 -11.52 24.90
N PRO A 82 -7.54 -10.78 23.80
CA PRO A 82 -6.84 -11.30 22.65
C PRO A 82 -5.41 -11.63 23.10
N LYS A 83 -5.02 -12.91 23.07
CA LYS A 83 -3.70 -13.38 23.53
C LYS A 83 -2.50 -12.73 22.81
N LYS A 84 -2.74 -11.89 21.79
CA LYS A 84 -1.72 -11.20 21.00
C LYS A 84 -2.11 -9.74 20.80
N LYS A 85 -1.10 -8.85 20.84
CA LYS A 85 -1.23 -7.44 20.47
C LYS A 85 -1.83 -7.33 19.07
N VAL A 86 -2.90 -6.56 18.95
CA VAL A 86 -3.63 -6.40 17.70
C VAL A 86 -2.98 -5.26 16.91
N TYR A 87 -2.25 -5.60 15.85
CA TYR A 87 -1.67 -4.61 14.95
C TYR A 87 -2.75 -4.11 13.99
N LYS A 88 -3.22 -2.88 14.21
CA LYS A 88 -4.33 -2.28 13.46
C LYS A 88 -3.95 -1.81 12.06
N GLY A 89 -2.66 -1.62 11.78
CA GLY A 89 -2.18 -1.05 10.51
C GLY A 89 -0.67 -0.86 10.47
N VAL A 90 -0.20 -0.07 9.51
CA VAL A 90 1.22 0.25 9.27
C VAL A 90 1.37 1.77 9.12
N SER A 91 2.35 2.33 9.83
CA SER A 91 2.69 3.76 9.77
C SER A 91 3.78 4.03 8.73
N PHE A 92 3.59 5.07 7.95
CA PHE A 92 4.53 5.57 6.94
C PHE A 92 4.80 7.05 7.18
N ILE A 93 6.06 7.46 6.97
CA ILE A 93 6.44 8.88 7.04
C ILE A 93 7.24 9.30 5.82
N ALA A 94 6.83 10.42 5.22
CA ALA A 94 7.57 11.17 4.23
C ALA A 94 8.21 12.38 4.91
N LEU A 95 9.53 12.50 4.81
CA LEU A 95 10.29 13.64 5.33
C LEU A 95 10.62 14.69 4.26
N ASN A 96 10.29 14.38 3.00
CA ASN A 96 10.51 15.22 1.84
C ASN A 96 9.18 15.53 1.14
N PRO A 97 9.09 16.66 0.42
CA PRO A 97 7.95 16.99 -0.41
C PRO A 97 7.64 15.90 -1.45
N PRO A 98 6.39 15.79 -1.92
CA PRO A 98 6.05 14.86 -2.99
C PRO A 98 6.69 15.28 -4.32
N GLU A 99 7.12 14.27 -5.07
CA GLU A 99 7.35 14.40 -6.50
C GLU A 99 6.00 14.58 -7.20
N LYS A 100 5.91 15.55 -8.13
CA LYS A 100 4.73 15.72 -8.98
C LYS A 100 4.93 14.92 -10.27
N LEU A 101 3.96 14.08 -10.59
CA LEU A 101 3.95 13.26 -11.80
C LEU A 101 2.79 13.66 -12.71
N ASN A 102 3.03 13.62 -14.02
CA ASN A 102 1.97 13.86 -15.02
C ASN A 102 1.31 12.55 -15.48
N SER A 103 2.00 11.41 -15.37
CA SER A 103 1.52 10.08 -15.78
C SER A 103 2.04 8.98 -14.85
N LEU A 104 1.41 7.80 -14.92
CA LEU A 104 1.80 6.56 -14.23
C LEU A 104 2.19 5.42 -15.19
N ASP A 105 2.33 5.69 -16.49
CA ASP A 105 2.46 4.65 -17.54
C ASP A 105 3.58 3.62 -17.28
N ASP A 106 4.69 4.05 -16.67
CA ASP A 106 5.85 3.20 -16.38
C ASP A 106 5.95 2.79 -14.89
N ILE A 107 4.90 3.01 -14.10
CA ILE A 107 4.89 2.73 -12.67
C ILE A 107 3.96 1.55 -12.38
N VAL A 108 4.54 0.44 -11.94
CA VAL A 108 3.75 -0.69 -11.44
C VAL A 108 3.17 -0.32 -10.08
N LEU A 109 1.84 -0.17 -10.03
CA LEU A 109 1.08 0.21 -8.85
C LEU A 109 0.56 -1.00 -8.08
N ILE A 110 0.47 -0.84 -6.77
CA ILE A 110 -0.24 -1.74 -5.86
C ILE A 110 -1.44 -0.95 -5.36
N SER A 111 -2.65 -1.48 -5.57
CA SER A 111 -3.86 -0.86 -5.02
C SER A 111 -3.82 -0.87 -3.49
N LEU A 112 -4.52 0.08 -2.86
CA LEU A 112 -4.64 0.09 -1.40
C LEU A 112 -5.24 -1.24 -0.88
N GLU A 113 -6.22 -1.80 -1.59
CA GLU A 113 -6.83 -3.10 -1.25
C GLU A 113 -5.80 -4.25 -1.29
N ASP A 114 -5.05 -4.37 -2.38
CA ASP A 114 -4.03 -5.42 -2.54
C ASP A 114 -2.93 -5.28 -1.49
N TYR A 115 -2.52 -4.04 -1.19
CA TYR A 115 -1.58 -3.76 -0.11
C TYR A 115 -2.08 -4.29 1.23
N ARG A 116 -3.35 -4.03 1.57
CA ARG A 116 -3.95 -4.42 2.84
C ARG A 116 -4.16 -5.92 2.96
N LYS A 117 -4.52 -6.59 1.86
CA LYS A 117 -4.76 -8.04 1.77
C LYS A 117 -3.47 -8.85 1.88
N HIS A 118 -2.43 -8.43 1.19
CA HIS A 118 -1.19 -9.19 1.09
C HIS A 118 -0.13 -8.73 2.08
N GLN A 119 -0.20 -7.48 2.56
CA GLN A 119 0.70 -6.83 3.53
C GLN A 119 2.18 -6.81 3.09
N PHE A 120 2.50 -7.44 1.95
CA PHE A 120 3.82 -7.58 1.35
C PHE A 120 4.91 -7.93 2.37
N LYS A 121 4.55 -8.71 3.40
CA LYS A 121 5.44 -9.17 4.47
C LYS A 121 6.54 -10.05 3.88
N GLY A 122 7.80 -9.72 4.18
CA GLY A 122 8.96 -10.45 3.66
C GLY A 122 9.41 -10.03 2.26
N THR A 123 8.79 -9.01 1.65
CA THR A 123 9.34 -8.39 0.43
C THR A 123 10.32 -7.28 0.81
N ASN A 124 11.53 -7.34 0.24
CA ASN A 124 12.58 -6.34 0.43
C ASN A 124 12.50 -5.31 -0.70
N SER A 125 11.51 -4.41 -0.64
CA SER A 125 11.49 -3.26 -1.56
C SER A 125 12.64 -2.31 -1.20
N ARG A 126 13.40 -1.87 -2.20
CA ARG A 126 14.47 -0.87 -2.03
C ARG A 126 13.90 0.47 -1.57
N ASN A 127 12.78 0.88 -2.16
CA ASN A 127 12.03 2.06 -1.75
C ASN A 127 10.54 1.74 -1.65
N THR A 128 9.83 2.51 -0.83
CA THR A 128 8.36 2.52 -0.80
C THR A 128 7.87 3.93 -1.09
N TYR A 129 6.83 4.02 -1.91
CA TYR A 129 6.18 5.25 -2.29
C TYR A 129 4.68 5.16 -2.04
N ILE A 130 4.08 6.29 -1.67
CA ILE A 130 2.63 6.49 -1.67
C ILE A 130 2.31 7.45 -2.80
N ILE A 131 1.37 7.06 -3.65
CA ILE A 131 0.93 7.81 -4.82
C ILE A 131 -0.54 8.15 -4.68
N HIS A 132 -0.89 9.42 -4.92
CA HIS A 132 -2.27 9.92 -4.85
C HIS A 132 -2.58 10.84 -6.06
N PRO A 133 -3.73 10.68 -6.73
CA PRO A 133 -4.15 11.58 -7.80
C PRO A 133 -4.50 12.98 -7.27
N CYS A 134 -4.15 14.04 -8.01
CA CYS A 134 -4.59 15.40 -7.67
C CYS A 134 -5.91 15.74 -8.33
N LYS A 135 -6.72 16.60 -7.69
CA LYS A 135 -8.00 17.09 -8.25
C LYS A 135 -7.86 17.81 -9.60
N ASN A 136 -6.71 18.42 -9.86
CA ASN A 136 -6.39 19.13 -11.10
C ASN A 136 -5.71 18.26 -12.16
N GLY A 137 -5.69 16.94 -11.97
CA GLY A 137 -4.94 16.00 -12.80
C GLY A 137 -3.50 15.78 -12.31
N GLY A 138 -2.83 14.76 -12.83
CA GLY A 138 -1.52 14.33 -12.35
C GLY A 138 -1.56 13.68 -10.96
N PHE A 139 -0.38 13.47 -10.37
CA PHE A 139 -0.22 12.67 -9.15
C PHE A 139 0.86 13.25 -8.22
N LEU A 140 0.66 13.08 -6.92
CA LEU A 140 1.69 13.26 -5.90
C LEU A 140 2.29 11.92 -5.54
N LYS A 141 3.62 11.85 -5.51
CA LYS A 141 4.38 10.67 -5.13
C LYS A 141 5.32 11.00 -3.98
N TRP A 142 5.02 10.47 -2.80
CA TRP A 142 5.89 10.60 -1.63
C TRP A 142 6.78 9.38 -1.49
N LYS A 143 8.09 9.60 -1.34
CA LYS A 143 8.99 8.57 -0.81
C LYS A 143 8.78 8.45 0.70
N VAL A 144 8.46 7.25 1.16
CA VAL A 144 8.10 7.00 2.56
C VAL A 144 9.02 5.98 3.23
N THR A 145 9.16 6.12 4.55
CA THR A 145 9.78 5.13 5.42
C THR A 145 8.72 4.48 6.29
N ILE A 146 8.77 3.14 6.42
CA ILE A 146 7.89 2.40 7.32
C ILE A 146 8.38 2.61 8.75
N LEU A 147 7.49 3.04 9.64
CA LEU A 147 7.78 3.11 11.06
C LEU A 147 7.39 1.78 11.73
N PRO A 148 8.25 1.22 12.61
CA PRO A 148 7.90 0.03 13.35
C PRO A 148 6.72 0.32 14.28
N ASN A 149 5.70 -0.54 14.23
CA ASN A 149 4.59 -0.48 15.17
C ASN A 149 5.13 -0.76 16.59
N LYS A 150 5.17 0.28 17.45
CA LYS A 150 5.56 0.14 18.87
C LYS A 150 4.54 -0.69 19.63
#